data_AF-A0A913YJ09-F1
#
_entry.id   AF-A0A913YJ09-F1
#
_cell.length_a   1.000
_cell.length_b   1.000
_cell.length_c   1.000
_cell.angle_alpha   90.00
_cell.angle_beta   90.00
_cell.angle_gamma   90.00
#
_symmetry.space_group_name_H-M   'P 1'
#
loop_
_entity.id
_entity.type
_entity.pdbx_description
1 polymer ?
#
loop_
_entity_poly.entity_id
_entity_poly.type
_entity_poly.pdbx_seq_one_letter_code
_entity_poly.pdbx_strand_id
1 'polypeptide(L)'
;MILFTDRLHVIDSLPNVWMLDGRIITSAERNQVRQFFKDSALSDRPVRHKLPKNQFVPTSLKNIAITGVHGCRTDHLMRNFPNKMTINIDIDKRRLLYLAYNLQQDVNLEIKHKKSEKVKPSKVIEYLINCRRNDQERCNMVLLLLVGSLEFSIPLSLVQHTLEVARLSNIEEIQTIDLFMFSRETRCRVVSLLLSAVKIERDQSIVSTKDLVNRVSYREWRHCFIQAEGHRLFIAYCQQHILSNDSVI
;
A
#
# COMPACT_ATOMS: atom_id res chain seq x y z
N MET A 1 -21.91 -20.09 -7.64
CA MET A 1 -20.53 -20.56 -7.90
C MET A 1 -19.61 -19.35 -7.86
N ILE A 2 -18.96 -19.10 -6.72
CA ILE A 2 -18.03 -17.97 -6.56
C ILE A 2 -16.72 -18.39 -7.23
N LEU A 3 -16.40 -17.77 -8.37
CA LEU A 3 -15.11 -17.98 -9.03
C LEU A 3 -14.01 -17.57 -8.05
N PHE A 4 -13.22 -18.56 -7.67
CA PHE A 4 -12.02 -18.34 -6.88
C PHE A 4 -11.08 -17.46 -7.71
N THR A 5 -10.94 -16.18 -7.34
CA THR A 5 -10.03 -15.27 -8.04
C THR A 5 -8.59 -15.56 -7.64
N ASP A 6 -7.64 -15.53 -8.58
CA ASP A 6 -6.21 -15.83 -8.35
C ASP A 6 -5.61 -15.09 -7.13
N ARG A 7 -6.06 -13.86 -6.87
CA ARG A 7 -5.66 -13.07 -5.68
C ARG A 7 -5.89 -13.79 -4.35
N LEU A 8 -7.03 -14.47 -4.17
CA LEU A 8 -7.35 -15.17 -2.92
C LEU A 8 -6.40 -16.35 -2.68
N HIS A 9 -5.92 -16.99 -3.76
CA HIS A 9 -5.00 -18.13 -3.70
C HIS A 9 -3.63 -17.63 -3.27
N VAL A 10 -3.21 -16.50 -3.81
CA VAL A 10 -1.94 -15.87 -3.44
C VAL A 10 -1.99 -15.39 -1.98
N ILE A 11 -3.09 -14.78 -1.54
CA ILE A 11 -3.26 -14.37 -0.13
C ILE A 11 -3.22 -15.57 0.82
N ASP A 12 -3.85 -16.68 0.45
CA ASP A 12 -3.81 -17.93 1.22
C ASP A 12 -2.39 -18.52 1.27
N SER A 13 -1.72 -18.57 0.11
CA SER A 13 -0.38 -19.15 -0.03
C SER A 13 0.70 -18.32 0.66
N LEU A 14 0.55 -17.00 0.72
CA LEU A 14 1.55 -16.07 1.24
C LEU A 14 1.01 -15.27 2.44
N PRO A 15 0.94 -15.88 3.64
CA PRO A 15 0.30 -15.27 4.79
C PRO A 15 0.99 -13.99 5.28
N ASN A 16 2.28 -13.82 5.00
CA ASN A 16 3.07 -12.68 5.50
C ASN A 16 3.12 -11.47 4.55
N VAL A 17 2.57 -11.58 3.33
CA VAL A 17 2.60 -10.48 2.34
C VAL A 17 1.65 -9.35 2.76
N TRP A 18 2.10 -8.10 2.65
CA TRP A 18 1.28 -6.94 3.01
C TRP A 18 0.59 -6.32 1.81
N MET A 19 1.19 -6.43 0.63
CA MET A 19 0.64 -5.84 -0.58
C MET A 19 0.88 -6.74 -1.80
N LEU A 20 -0.15 -6.85 -2.63
CA LEU A 20 -0.16 -7.60 -3.87
C LEU A 20 -0.75 -6.73 -4.96
N ASP A 21 -0.09 -6.62 -6.10
CA ASP A 21 -0.50 -5.82 -7.26
C ASP A 21 -0.72 -4.33 -6.92
N GLY A 22 0.16 -3.75 -6.10
CA GLY A 22 -0.01 -2.35 -5.65
C GLY A 22 -1.24 -2.12 -4.76
N ARG A 23 -1.80 -3.19 -4.16
CA ARG A 23 -2.95 -3.10 -3.25
C ARG A 23 -2.67 -3.79 -1.93
N ILE A 24 -2.82 -3.06 -0.84
CA ILE A 24 -2.69 -3.64 0.50
C ILE A 24 -3.66 -4.81 0.67
N ILE A 25 -3.20 -5.86 1.31
CA ILE A 25 -4.01 -7.01 1.71
C ILE A 25 -4.60 -6.69 3.08
N THR A 26 -5.90 -6.48 3.14
CA THR A 26 -6.59 -6.09 4.38
C THR A 26 -6.98 -7.31 5.23
N SER A 27 -7.22 -7.05 6.50
CA SER A 27 -7.84 -7.98 7.44
C SER A 27 -9.17 -8.53 6.92
N ALA A 28 -9.99 -7.70 6.26
CA ALA A 28 -11.25 -8.10 5.64
C ALA A 28 -11.03 -9.13 4.52
N GLU A 29 -10.09 -8.90 3.59
CA GLU A 29 -9.74 -9.89 2.55
C GLU A 29 -9.26 -11.21 3.15
N ARG A 30 -8.44 -11.14 4.20
CA ARG A 30 -7.94 -12.35 4.88
C ARG A 30 -9.05 -13.11 5.59
N ASN A 31 -10.04 -12.42 6.12
CA ASN A 31 -11.24 -13.05 6.67
C ASN A 31 -12.11 -13.67 5.59
N GLN A 32 -12.24 -13.04 4.41
CA GLN A 32 -12.93 -13.64 3.26
C GLN A 32 -12.25 -14.94 2.80
N VAL A 33 -10.91 -14.97 2.73
CA VAL A 33 -10.17 -16.21 2.43
C VAL A 33 -10.46 -17.29 3.45
N ARG A 34 -10.40 -16.97 4.75
CA ARG A 34 -10.71 -17.93 5.84
C ARG A 34 -12.14 -18.44 5.74
N GLN A 35 -13.10 -17.56 5.47
CA GLN A 35 -14.51 -17.92 5.34
C GLN A 35 -14.74 -18.81 4.12
N PHE A 36 -14.12 -18.50 2.99
CA PHE A 36 -14.19 -19.32 1.78
C PHE A 36 -13.77 -20.77 2.04
N PHE A 37 -12.66 -21.01 2.73
CA PHE A 37 -12.22 -22.38 3.05
C PHE A 37 -13.16 -23.09 4.03
N LYS A 38 -13.76 -22.37 4.98
CA LYS A 38 -14.78 -22.93 5.88
C LYS A 38 -16.04 -23.33 5.11
N ASP A 39 -16.53 -22.46 4.24
CA ASP A 39 -17.73 -22.70 3.45
C ASP A 39 -17.50 -23.84 2.45
N SER A 40 -16.32 -23.87 1.82
CA SER A 40 -15.97 -24.93 0.88
C SER A 40 -15.82 -26.30 1.56
N ALA A 41 -15.38 -26.36 2.81
CA ALA A 41 -15.29 -27.62 3.56
C ALA A 41 -16.65 -28.32 3.72
N LEU A 42 -17.76 -27.59 3.65
CA LEU A 42 -19.12 -28.10 3.73
C LEU A 42 -19.74 -28.43 2.36
N SER A 43 -19.00 -28.21 1.27
CA SER A 43 -19.47 -28.44 -0.11
C SER A 43 -19.09 -29.82 -0.62
N ASP A 44 -19.81 -30.31 -1.64
CA ASP A 44 -19.55 -31.61 -2.31
C ASP A 44 -18.12 -31.74 -2.86
N ARG A 45 -17.45 -30.61 -3.13
CA ARG A 45 -16.07 -30.55 -3.64
C ARG A 45 -15.24 -29.58 -2.80
N PRO A 46 -14.71 -30.04 -1.65
CA PRO A 46 -13.98 -29.16 -0.75
C PRO A 46 -12.65 -28.72 -1.37
N VAL A 47 -12.44 -27.40 -1.38
CA VAL A 47 -11.20 -26.77 -1.80
C VAL A 47 -10.22 -26.79 -0.63
N ARG A 48 -9.02 -27.31 -0.87
CA ARG A 48 -7.96 -27.43 0.15
C ARG A 48 -6.93 -26.33 -0.01
N HIS A 49 -6.32 -25.94 1.11
CA HIS A 49 -5.15 -25.06 1.10
C HIS A 49 -4.04 -25.69 0.25
N LYS A 50 -3.43 -24.91 -0.64
CA LYS A 50 -2.36 -25.40 -1.53
C LYS A 50 -1.05 -25.61 -0.80
N LEU A 51 -0.78 -24.79 0.21
CA LEU A 51 0.47 -24.76 0.97
C LEU A 51 0.19 -25.00 2.46
N PRO A 52 1.00 -25.79 3.18
CA PRO A 52 0.85 -25.93 4.62
C PRO A 52 1.18 -24.60 5.33
N LYS A 53 0.48 -24.31 6.42
CA LYS A 53 0.62 -23.05 7.19
C LYS A 53 2.07 -22.75 7.63
N ASN A 54 2.87 -23.79 7.81
CA ASN A 54 4.27 -23.69 8.26
C ASN A 54 5.27 -23.89 7.10
N GLN A 55 4.86 -23.73 5.84
CA GLN A 55 5.82 -23.81 4.73
C GLN A 55 6.81 -22.65 4.76
N PHE A 56 6.32 -21.46 5.13
CA PHE A 56 7.12 -20.25 5.25
C PHE A 56 7.37 -19.95 6.74
N VAL A 57 8.24 -20.75 7.36
CA VAL A 57 8.79 -20.39 8.66
C VAL A 57 9.89 -19.37 8.43
N PRO A 58 9.80 -18.14 8.96
CA PRO A 58 10.93 -17.23 8.95
C PRO A 58 12.05 -17.92 9.72
N THR A 59 13.20 -18.12 9.07
CA THR A 59 14.36 -18.72 9.72
C THR A 59 14.78 -17.85 10.90
N SER A 60 14.64 -18.37 12.12
CA SER A 60 15.27 -17.83 13.34
C SER A 60 16.80 -17.91 13.29
N LEU A 61 17.36 -18.57 12.28
CA LEU A 61 18.75 -18.98 12.10
C LEU A 61 19.80 -17.86 11.91
N LYS A 62 19.51 -16.58 12.13
CA LYS A 62 20.56 -15.54 12.04
C LYS A 62 20.66 -14.59 13.22
N ASN A 63 19.91 -14.77 14.32
CA ASN A 63 19.98 -13.87 15.48
C ASN A 63 19.95 -12.37 15.09
N ILE A 64 19.41 -11.97 13.94
CA ILE A 64 19.63 -10.60 13.41
C ILE A 64 18.99 -9.56 14.33
N ALA A 65 17.88 -9.93 14.98
CA ALA A 65 17.22 -9.14 16.01
C ALA A 65 18.08 -8.90 17.27
N ILE A 66 19.09 -9.74 17.52
CA ILE A 66 19.92 -9.77 18.73
C ILE A 66 21.39 -9.36 18.41
N THR A 67 21.91 -9.75 17.25
CA THR A 67 23.33 -9.60 16.85
C THR A 67 23.53 -8.99 15.47
N GLY A 68 22.48 -8.76 14.70
CA GLY A 68 22.60 -8.25 13.33
C GLY A 68 22.63 -6.73 13.29
N VAL A 69 23.56 -6.17 12.52
CA VAL A 69 23.49 -4.74 12.14
C VAL A 69 22.30 -4.58 11.19
N HIS A 70 21.32 -3.77 11.59
CA HIS A 70 20.14 -3.49 10.78
C HIS A 70 19.96 -1.98 10.62
N GLY A 71 19.44 -1.57 9.46
CA GLY A 71 19.24 -0.15 9.14
C GLY A 71 18.00 0.43 9.82
N CYS A 72 17.90 1.76 9.79
CA CYS A 72 16.82 2.53 10.42
C CYS A 72 15.40 2.10 10.00
N ARG A 73 15.20 1.58 8.79
CA ARG A 73 13.91 1.07 8.31
C ARG A 73 13.51 -0.24 8.98
N THR A 74 14.50 -1.10 9.25
CA THR A 74 14.29 -2.37 9.97
C THR A 74 14.01 -2.10 11.43
N ASP A 75 14.74 -1.15 12.05
CA ASP A 75 14.42 -0.67 13.40
C ASP A 75 12.97 -0.17 13.49
N HIS A 76 12.59 0.69 12.53
CA HIS A 76 11.25 1.24 12.47
C HIS A 76 10.18 0.15 12.28
N LEU A 77 10.45 -0.89 11.49
CA LEU A 77 9.57 -2.04 11.33
C LEU A 77 9.42 -2.80 12.65
N MET A 78 10.53 -3.19 13.27
CA MET A 78 10.55 -4.03 14.46
C MET A 78 9.90 -3.34 15.67
N ARG A 79 10.06 -2.01 15.79
CA ARG A 79 9.40 -1.21 16.83
C ARG A 79 7.88 -1.16 16.67
N ASN A 80 7.38 -1.15 15.43
CA ASN A 80 5.96 -0.94 15.15
C ASN A 80 5.15 -2.24 14.97
N PHE A 81 5.81 -3.37 14.68
CA PHE A 81 5.16 -4.64 14.36
C PHE A 81 5.77 -5.84 15.13
N PRO A 82 5.28 -6.17 16.34
CA PRO A 82 5.58 -7.41 17.04
C PRO A 82 5.32 -8.68 16.21
N ASN A 83 6.12 -9.71 16.48
CA ASN A 83 6.12 -11.00 15.78
C ASN A 83 4.79 -11.77 15.85
N LYS A 84 3.93 -11.46 16.83
CA LYS A 84 2.59 -12.05 16.96
C LYS A 84 1.56 -10.92 17.02
N MET A 85 0.92 -10.65 15.88
CA MET A 85 -0.13 -9.65 15.75
C MET A 85 -1.43 -10.29 15.28
N THR A 86 -2.54 -9.95 15.95
CA THR A 86 -3.88 -10.29 15.48
C THR A 86 -4.24 -9.40 14.31
N ILE A 87 -4.60 -9.99 13.17
CA ILE A 87 -4.88 -9.22 11.95
C ILE A 87 -6.19 -8.42 12.14
N ASN A 88 -6.09 -7.09 12.19
CA ASN A 88 -7.22 -6.17 12.35
C ASN A 88 -7.01 -4.88 11.53
N ILE A 89 -8.05 -4.04 11.48
CA ILE A 89 -8.04 -2.79 10.72
C ILE A 89 -6.96 -1.82 11.22
N ASP A 90 -6.68 -1.78 12.53
CA ASP A 90 -5.65 -0.89 13.08
C ASP A 90 -4.24 -1.29 12.64
N ILE A 91 -4.01 -2.58 12.45
CA ILE A 91 -2.75 -3.09 11.89
C ILE A 91 -2.70 -2.80 10.39
N ASP A 92 -3.80 -2.89 9.66
CA ASP A 92 -3.83 -2.50 8.24
C ASP A 92 -3.48 -1.00 8.08
N LYS A 93 -4.03 -0.12 8.93
CA LYS A 93 -3.68 1.30 8.99
C LYS A 93 -2.20 1.52 9.30
N ARG A 94 -1.66 0.81 10.31
CA ARG A 94 -0.23 0.89 10.65
C ARG A 94 0.66 0.42 9.50
N ARG A 95 0.30 -0.68 8.83
CA ARG A 95 1.02 -1.18 7.64
C ARG A 95 1.01 -0.15 6.53
N LEU A 96 -0.13 0.48 6.25
CA LEU A 96 -0.22 1.54 5.25
C LEU A 96 0.70 2.72 5.59
N LEU A 97 0.70 3.19 6.85
CA LEU A 97 1.60 4.25 7.30
C LEU A 97 3.07 3.87 7.17
N TYR A 98 3.42 2.63 7.48
CA TYR A 98 4.79 2.13 7.29
C TYR A 98 5.20 2.07 5.82
N LEU A 99 4.30 1.66 4.92
CA LEU A 99 4.55 1.67 3.47
C LEU A 99 4.72 3.10 2.95
N ALA A 100 3.92 4.05 3.44
CA ALA A 100 4.06 5.47 3.13
C ALA A 100 5.40 6.03 3.61
N TYR A 101 5.80 5.70 4.84
CA TYR A 101 7.12 6.02 5.38
C TYR A 101 8.24 5.51 4.48
N ASN A 102 8.22 4.22 4.10
CA ASN A 102 9.25 3.66 3.23
C ASN A 102 9.34 4.38 1.88
N LEU A 103 8.19 4.64 1.24
CA LEU A 103 8.15 5.37 -0.02
C LEU A 103 8.69 6.80 0.14
N GLN A 104 8.34 7.48 1.23
CA GLN A 104 8.84 8.82 1.51
C GLN A 104 10.36 8.82 1.72
N GLN A 105 10.90 7.82 2.41
CA GLN A 105 12.35 7.65 2.56
C GLN A 105 13.02 7.39 1.20
N ASP A 106 12.44 6.57 0.33
CA ASP A 106 12.97 6.33 -1.02
C ASP A 106 13.01 7.62 -1.84
N VAL A 107 11.93 8.39 -1.85
CA VAL A 107 11.85 9.69 -2.54
C VAL A 107 12.88 10.67 -1.99
N ASN A 108 13.03 10.74 -0.67
CA ASN A 108 14.01 11.63 -0.06
C ASN A 108 15.45 11.24 -0.38
N LEU A 109 15.75 9.94 -0.49
CA LEU A 109 17.06 9.46 -0.95
C LEU A 109 17.29 9.83 -2.41
N GLU A 110 16.31 9.62 -3.29
CA GLU A 110 16.41 9.97 -4.71
C GLU A 110 16.66 11.47 -4.91
N ILE A 111 15.94 12.32 -4.16
CA ILE A 111 16.12 13.78 -4.20
C ILE A 111 17.53 14.18 -3.74
N LYS A 112 18.05 13.56 -2.66
CA LYS A 112 19.40 13.82 -2.15
C LYS A 112 20.49 13.43 -3.15
N HIS A 113 20.31 12.32 -3.87
CA HIS A 113 21.28 11.89 -4.88
C HIS A 113 21.23 12.75 -6.15
N LYS A 114 20.05 13.27 -6.52
CA LYS A 114 19.89 14.13 -7.70
C LYS A 114 20.32 15.58 -7.47
N LYS A 115 20.22 16.09 -6.25
CA LYS A 115 20.56 17.48 -5.91
C LYS A 115 21.71 17.47 -4.91
N SER A 116 22.90 17.84 -5.39
CA SER A 116 24.11 18.01 -4.57
C SER A 116 23.84 18.97 -3.41
N GLU A 117 23.70 18.38 -2.21
CA GLU A 117 23.65 18.99 -0.88
C GLU A 117 22.56 20.06 -0.59
N LYS A 118 21.82 19.84 0.52
CA LYS A 118 20.87 20.76 1.19
C LYS A 118 19.42 20.83 0.70
N VAL A 119 18.84 19.76 0.17
CA VAL A 119 17.38 19.71 -0.03
C VAL A 119 16.68 19.21 1.24
N LYS A 120 15.72 20.00 1.75
CA LYS A 120 14.88 19.60 2.88
C LYS A 120 14.05 18.37 2.46
N PRO A 121 14.07 17.28 3.26
CA PRO A 121 13.27 16.09 2.95
C PRO A 121 11.80 16.46 2.90
N SER A 122 11.12 16.00 1.86
CA SER A 122 9.66 16.08 1.77
C SER A 122 9.05 15.12 2.80
N LYS A 123 7.90 15.50 3.33
CA LYS A 123 7.05 14.61 4.14
C LYS A 123 5.64 14.49 3.57
N VAL A 124 5.47 14.92 2.32
CA VAL A 124 4.17 15.05 1.64
C VAL A 124 3.40 13.73 1.64
N ILE A 125 4.07 12.59 1.38
CA ILE A 125 3.42 11.28 1.28
C ILE A 125 2.92 10.80 2.64
N GLU A 126 3.78 10.86 3.66
CA GLU A 126 3.43 10.43 5.02
C GLU A 126 2.31 11.31 5.61
N TYR A 127 2.41 12.63 5.46
CA TYR A 127 1.38 13.53 5.96
C TYR A 127 0.05 13.36 5.21
N LEU A 128 0.08 13.18 3.89
CA LEU A 128 -1.16 12.98 3.12
C LEU A 128 -1.93 11.75 3.59
N ILE A 129 -1.25 10.67 3.96
CA ILE A 129 -1.92 9.48 4.53
C ILE A 129 -2.49 9.76 5.93
N ASN A 130 -1.82 10.60 6.72
CA ASN A 130 -2.28 10.96 8.07
C ASN A 130 -3.47 11.93 8.05
N CYS A 131 -3.44 12.97 7.21
CA CYS A 131 -4.47 14.01 7.15
C CYS A 131 -5.81 13.50 6.61
N ARG A 132 -5.81 12.36 5.89
CA ARG A 132 -7.04 11.70 5.41
C ARG A 132 -8.09 11.44 6.48
N ARG A 133 -7.68 11.29 7.75
CA ARG A 133 -8.63 11.12 8.86
C ARG A 133 -9.52 12.33 9.08
N ASN A 134 -9.00 13.52 8.80
CA ASN A 134 -9.67 14.80 9.04
C ASN A 134 -10.33 15.33 7.76
N ASP A 135 -9.81 14.92 6.59
CA ASP A 135 -10.12 15.58 5.33
C ASP A 135 -10.11 14.60 4.15
N GLN A 136 -11.05 13.65 4.19
CA GLN A 136 -11.12 12.57 3.22
C GLN A 136 -11.48 13.06 1.82
N GLU A 137 -12.38 14.04 1.70
CA GLU A 137 -12.88 14.54 0.42
C GLU A 137 -11.78 15.22 -0.41
N ARG A 138 -11.03 16.16 0.18
CA ARG A 138 -9.92 16.81 -0.55
C ARG A 138 -8.83 15.82 -0.90
N CYS A 139 -8.52 14.87 -0.02
CA CYS A 139 -7.58 13.80 -0.34
C CYS A 139 -8.06 12.90 -1.49
N ASN A 140 -9.36 12.62 -1.59
CA ASN A 140 -9.93 11.86 -2.71
C ASN A 140 -9.88 12.67 -4.02
N MET A 141 -10.13 13.98 -3.97
CA MET A 141 -10.00 14.84 -5.14
C MET A 141 -8.55 14.91 -5.65
N VAL A 142 -7.57 15.01 -4.74
CA VAL A 142 -6.14 14.92 -5.10
C VAL A 142 -5.81 13.57 -5.72
N LEU A 143 -6.33 12.47 -5.19
CA LEU A 143 -6.16 11.14 -5.78
C LEU A 143 -6.72 11.08 -7.20
N LEU A 144 -7.93 11.60 -7.44
CA LEU A 144 -8.55 11.65 -8.77
C LEU A 144 -7.70 12.46 -9.75
N LEU A 145 -7.23 13.64 -9.34
CA LEU A 145 -6.34 14.46 -10.15
C LEU A 145 -5.00 13.76 -10.43
N LEU A 146 -4.44 13.07 -9.44
CA LEU A 146 -3.18 12.33 -9.58
C LEU A 146 -3.32 11.19 -10.59
N VAL A 147 -4.40 10.41 -10.52
CA VAL A 147 -4.70 9.37 -11.51
C VAL A 147 -4.93 9.98 -12.89
N GLY A 148 -5.72 11.06 -12.99
CA GLY A 148 -5.94 11.78 -14.24
C GLY A 148 -4.62 12.28 -14.86
N SER A 149 -3.68 12.78 -14.04
CA SER A 149 -2.36 13.23 -14.50
C SER A 149 -1.39 12.12 -14.93
N LEU A 150 -1.71 10.86 -14.59
CA LEU A 150 -0.94 9.67 -15.00
C LEU A 150 -1.49 9.09 -16.29
N GLU A 151 -2.81 9.14 -16.46
CA GLU A 151 -3.53 8.65 -17.64
C GLU A 151 -3.44 9.64 -18.80
N PHE A 152 -3.73 10.90 -18.51
CA PHE A 152 -3.70 11.99 -19.47
C PHE A 152 -2.39 12.76 -19.24
N SER A 153 -1.70 13.10 -20.32
CA SER A 153 -0.48 13.92 -20.26
C SER A 153 -0.84 15.39 -20.00
N ILE A 154 -1.38 15.65 -18.80
CA ILE A 154 -1.86 16.95 -18.37
C ILE A 154 -0.66 17.86 -18.09
N PRO A 155 -0.57 19.05 -18.71
CA PRO A 155 0.47 20.01 -18.41
C PRO A 155 0.44 20.41 -16.93
N LEU A 156 1.62 20.50 -16.30
CA LEU A 156 1.76 20.84 -14.89
C LEU A 156 1.16 22.21 -14.53
N SER A 157 1.21 23.18 -15.45
CA SER A 157 0.56 24.50 -15.28
C SER A 157 -0.96 24.37 -15.11
N LEU A 158 -1.60 23.47 -15.86
CA LEU A 158 -3.02 23.22 -15.76
C LEU A 158 -3.36 22.49 -14.45
N VAL A 159 -2.52 21.55 -14.03
CA VAL A 159 -2.66 20.90 -12.72
C VAL A 159 -2.58 21.93 -11.60
N GLN A 160 -1.57 22.80 -11.62
CA GLN A 160 -1.41 23.85 -10.62
C GLN A 160 -2.65 24.75 -10.56
N HIS A 161 -3.11 25.25 -11.71
CA HIS A 161 -4.31 26.10 -11.74
C HIS A 161 -5.56 25.35 -11.24
N THR A 162 -5.69 24.07 -11.57
CA THR A 162 -6.78 23.22 -11.08
C THR A 162 -6.72 23.06 -9.56
N LEU A 163 -5.54 22.85 -8.98
CA LEU A 163 -5.35 22.77 -7.54
C LEU A 163 -5.72 24.10 -6.85
N GLU A 164 -5.38 25.24 -7.45
CA GLU A 164 -5.72 26.57 -6.94
C GLU A 164 -7.23 26.81 -6.95
N VAL A 165 -7.89 26.58 -8.09
CA VAL A 165 -9.33 26.79 -8.25
C VAL A 165 -10.13 25.82 -7.37
N ALA A 166 -9.70 24.56 -7.27
CA ALA A 166 -10.36 23.55 -6.44
C ALA A 166 -10.03 23.67 -4.93
N ARG A 167 -9.21 24.66 -4.53
CA ARG A 167 -8.72 24.84 -3.14
C ARG A 167 -8.02 23.60 -2.58
N LEU A 168 -7.26 22.93 -3.45
CA LEU A 168 -6.45 21.75 -3.15
C LEU A 168 -4.96 22.07 -3.10
N SER A 169 -4.51 23.29 -3.41
CA SER A 169 -3.08 23.66 -3.42
C SER A 169 -2.38 23.35 -2.09
N ASN A 170 -3.10 23.52 -0.98
CA ASN A 170 -2.64 23.14 0.34
C ASN A 170 -3.67 22.23 1.02
N ILE A 171 -3.21 21.08 1.51
CA ILE A 171 -3.98 20.26 2.46
C ILE A 171 -3.24 20.31 3.78
N GLU A 172 -3.88 20.95 4.76
CA GLU A 172 -3.24 21.36 6.02
C GLU A 172 -1.96 22.17 5.74
N GLU A 173 -0.79 21.68 6.15
CA GLU A 173 0.50 22.35 5.99
C GLU A 173 1.27 21.93 4.72
N ILE A 174 0.68 21.06 3.88
CA ILE A 174 1.38 20.42 2.76
C ILE A 174 1.01 21.09 1.45
N GLN A 175 2.01 21.45 0.65
CA GLN A 175 1.84 21.84 -0.75
C GLN A 175 1.59 20.58 -1.60
N THR A 176 0.39 20.43 -2.14
CA THR A 176 0.00 19.22 -2.89
C THR A 176 0.64 19.13 -4.27
N ILE A 177 1.09 20.26 -4.83
CA ILE A 177 1.79 20.33 -6.11
C ILE A 177 3.06 19.46 -6.14
N ASP A 178 3.71 19.27 -4.99
CA ASP A 178 4.91 18.43 -4.85
C ASP A 178 4.66 16.99 -5.32
N LEU A 179 3.44 16.47 -5.15
CA LEU A 179 3.06 15.13 -5.62
C LEU A 179 3.16 14.99 -7.13
N PHE A 180 2.81 16.06 -7.86
CA PHE A 180 2.76 16.07 -9.32
C PHE A 180 4.14 16.29 -9.96
N MET A 181 5.10 16.78 -9.16
CA MET A 181 6.50 16.95 -9.55
C MET A 181 7.31 15.65 -9.47
N PHE A 182 6.78 14.62 -8.80
CA PHE A 182 7.46 13.33 -8.71
C PHE A 182 7.49 12.60 -10.05
N SER A 183 8.47 11.69 -10.17
CA SER A 183 8.56 10.78 -11.32
C SER A 183 7.25 10.00 -11.49
N ARG A 184 6.95 9.58 -12.72
CA ARG A 184 5.75 8.79 -13.02
C ARG A 184 5.67 7.54 -12.14
N GLU A 185 6.79 6.84 -11.93
CA GLU A 185 6.88 5.66 -11.07
C GLU A 185 6.50 5.98 -9.62
N THR A 186 7.07 7.04 -9.04
CA THR A 186 6.74 7.47 -7.68
C THR A 186 5.27 7.86 -7.56
N ARG A 187 4.72 8.58 -8.54
CA ARG A 187 3.30 8.93 -8.59
C ARG A 187 2.40 7.69 -8.62
N CYS A 188 2.74 6.65 -9.40
CA CYS A 188 2.02 5.38 -9.39
C CYS A 188 2.02 4.73 -7.99
N ARG A 189 3.18 4.70 -7.32
CA ARG A 189 3.29 4.15 -5.96
C ARG A 189 2.47 4.93 -4.94
N VAL A 190 2.46 6.27 -5.04
CA VAL A 190 1.60 7.15 -4.20
C VAL A 190 0.13 6.86 -4.46
N VAL A 191 -0.31 6.74 -5.71
CA VAL A 191 -1.68 6.35 -6.06
C VAL A 191 -2.04 4.99 -5.45
N SER A 192 -1.16 4.01 -5.53
CA SER A 192 -1.34 2.69 -4.93
C SER A 192 -1.56 2.76 -3.41
N LEU A 193 -0.80 3.61 -2.71
CA LEU A 193 -0.99 3.87 -1.27
C LEU A 193 -2.32 4.56 -0.98
N LEU A 194 -2.69 5.59 -1.74
CA LEU A 194 -3.94 6.32 -1.55
C LEU A 194 -5.17 5.45 -1.85
N LEU A 195 -5.13 4.62 -2.89
CA LEU A 195 -6.17 3.62 -3.15
C LEU A 195 -6.25 2.57 -2.04
N SER A 196 -5.09 2.18 -1.48
CA SER A 196 -5.04 1.30 -0.31
C SER A 196 -5.67 1.95 0.93
N ALA A 197 -5.51 3.27 1.11
CA ALA A 197 -6.18 4.04 2.16
C ALA A 197 -7.70 4.01 2.00
N VAL A 198 -8.21 4.34 0.80
CA VAL A 198 -9.64 4.29 0.46
C VAL A 198 -10.22 2.89 0.71
N LYS A 199 -9.46 1.85 0.36
CA LYS A 199 -9.87 0.45 0.60
C LYS A 199 -10.02 0.15 2.10
N ILE A 200 -9.06 0.55 2.94
CA ILE A 200 -9.15 0.34 4.39
C ILE A 200 -10.32 1.12 4.99
N GLU A 201 -10.54 2.36 4.55
CA GLU A 201 -11.67 3.20 4.97
C GLU A 201 -13.02 2.52 4.65
N ARG A 202 -13.15 1.96 3.46
CA ARG A 202 -14.33 1.17 3.05
C ARG A 202 -14.49 -0.11 3.86
N ASP A 203 -13.40 -0.85 4.09
CA ASP A 203 -13.47 -2.07 4.88
C ASP A 203 -13.82 -1.77 6.35
N GLN A 204 -13.45 -0.58 6.87
CA GLN A 204 -13.88 -0.10 8.17
C GLN A 204 -15.37 0.25 8.20
N SER A 205 -15.89 0.95 7.18
CA SER A 205 -17.32 1.28 7.13
C SER A 205 -18.18 0.03 7.10
N ILE A 206 -17.79 -1.01 6.34
CA ILE A 206 -18.48 -2.31 6.28
C ILE A 206 -18.49 -3.03 7.64
N VAL A 207 -17.45 -2.87 8.46
CA VAL A 207 -17.44 -3.45 9.83
C VAL A 207 -18.34 -2.66 10.78
N SER A 208 -18.49 -1.35 10.57
CA SER A 208 -19.36 -0.47 11.37
C SER A 208 -20.84 -0.55 10.97
N THR A 209 -21.14 -0.77 9.69
CA THR A 209 -22.50 -0.99 9.17
C THR A 209 -22.66 -2.45 8.78
N LYS A 210 -23.34 -3.24 9.62
CA LYS A 210 -23.68 -4.64 9.33
C LYS A 210 -24.60 -4.84 8.11
N ASP A 211 -24.98 -3.79 7.39
CA ASP A 211 -25.85 -3.88 6.23
C ASP A 211 -25.39 -3.00 5.08
N LEU A 212 -25.72 -3.48 3.88
CA LEU A 212 -25.67 -2.84 2.56
C LEU A 212 -24.36 -2.92 1.78
N VAL A 213 -24.34 -3.98 0.97
CA VAL A 213 -23.79 -4.02 -0.38
C VAL A 213 -24.03 -2.67 -1.08
N ASN A 214 -22.96 -1.91 -1.34
CA ASN A 214 -22.95 -1.01 -2.49
C ASN A 214 -21.56 -0.92 -3.10
N ARG A 215 -21.56 -1.17 -4.41
CA ARG A 215 -20.41 -1.37 -5.28
C ARG A 215 -20.02 -0.03 -5.87
N VAL A 216 -18.81 0.45 -5.57
CA VAL A 216 -18.04 1.23 -6.55
C VAL A 216 -17.20 0.24 -7.33
N SER A 217 -17.41 0.19 -8.65
CA SER A 217 -16.75 -0.75 -9.55
C SER A 217 -15.25 -0.44 -9.66
N TYR A 218 -14.45 -1.03 -8.77
CA TYR A 218 -12.99 -1.10 -8.86
C TYR A 218 -12.46 -1.83 -10.12
N ARG A 219 -13.35 -2.30 -11.01
CA ARG A 219 -12.99 -3.01 -12.26
C ARG A 219 -12.48 -2.06 -13.33
N GLU A 220 -12.99 -0.83 -13.42
CA GLU A 220 -12.57 0.12 -14.46
C GLU A 220 -11.20 0.72 -14.12
N TRP A 221 -10.97 1.11 -12.86
CA TRP A 221 -9.68 1.59 -12.35
C TRP A 221 -8.58 0.52 -12.37
N ARG A 222 -8.94 -0.77 -12.45
CA ARG A 222 -7.98 -1.88 -12.64
C ARG A 222 -7.30 -1.79 -14.00
N HIS A 223 -8.03 -1.42 -15.06
CA HIS A 223 -7.48 -1.39 -16.41
C HIS A 223 -6.46 -0.27 -16.59
N CYS A 224 -6.74 0.95 -16.10
CA CYS A 224 -5.78 2.05 -16.15
C CYS A 224 -4.50 1.76 -15.35
N PHE A 225 -4.59 1.11 -14.18
CA PHE A 225 -3.39 0.78 -13.38
C PHE A 225 -2.56 -0.34 -14.01
N ILE A 226 -3.20 -1.36 -14.58
CA ILE A 226 -2.52 -2.46 -15.28
C ILE A 226 -1.92 -1.99 -16.63
N GLN A 227 -2.55 -1.03 -17.31
CA GLN A 227 -1.98 -0.40 -18.51
C GLN A 227 -0.86 0.59 -18.17
N ALA A 228 -0.95 1.33 -17.06
CA ALA A 228 0.09 2.27 -16.64
C ALA A 228 1.38 1.58 -16.15
N GLU A 229 1.26 0.40 -15.55
CA GLU A 229 2.36 -0.48 -15.13
C GLU A 229 2.37 -1.77 -15.94
N GLY A 230 2.61 -1.66 -17.25
CA GLY A 230 2.92 -2.82 -18.09
C GLY A 230 3.88 -3.77 -17.36
N HIS A 231 3.35 -4.89 -16.88
CA HIS A 231 4.06 -6.01 -16.28
C HIS A 231 5.12 -5.68 -15.21
N ARG A 232 4.75 -4.99 -14.12
CA ARG A 232 5.45 -5.19 -12.84
C ARG A 232 4.45 -5.59 -11.77
N LEU A 233 4.39 -6.90 -11.49
CA LEU A 233 3.81 -7.42 -10.25
C LEU A 233 4.48 -6.69 -9.07
N PHE A 234 3.86 -5.63 -8.54
CA PHE A 234 4.32 -5.03 -7.31
C PHE A 234 3.91 -5.94 -6.15
N ILE A 235 4.73 -6.96 -5.91
CA ILE A 235 4.71 -7.74 -4.69
C ILE A 235 5.53 -6.95 -3.68
N ALA A 236 4.88 -6.21 -2.80
CA ALA A 236 5.56 -5.73 -1.60
C ALA A 236 5.62 -6.91 -0.63
N TYR A 237 6.67 -7.70 -0.80
CA TYR A 237 7.03 -8.74 0.15
C TYR A 237 7.66 -8.03 1.35
N CYS A 238 6.98 -8.02 2.50
CA CYS A 238 7.71 -7.96 3.76
C CYS A 238 8.27 -9.36 4.00
N GLN A 239 9.39 -9.67 3.34
CA GLN A 239 10.26 -10.70 3.85
C GLN A 239 10.82 -10.11 5.13
N GLN A 240 10.65 -10.80 6.25
CA GLN A 240 11.38 -10.43 7.45
C GLN A 240 12.90 -10.39 7.21
N HIS A 241 13.43 -10.91 6.09
CA HIS A 241 14.82 -10.73 5.67
C HIS A 241 14.97 -10.91 4.15
N ILE A 242 15.40 -9.87 3.42
CA ILE A 242 16.41 -9.93 2.34
C ILE A 242 17.08 -8.54 2.25
N LEU A 243 18.37 -8.45 2.54
CA LEU A 243 19.27 -7.63 1.74
C LEU A 243 20.32 -8.58 1.17
N SER A 244 20.39 -8.56 -0.16
CA SER A 244 21.58 -8.91 -0.92
C SER A 244 22.69 -7.94 -0.55
N ASN A 245 23.89 -8.48 -0.37
CA ASN A 245 25.12 -7.69 -0.36
C ASN A 245 25.26 -6.99 -1.71
N ASP A 246 25.25 -5.65 -1.69
CA ASP A 246 25.96 -4.85 -2.67
C ASP A 246 26.89 -3.90 -1.92
N SER A 247 28.14 -3.88 -2.40
CA SER A 247 29.26 -2.98 -2.04
C SER A 247 29.90 -3.14 -0.65
N VAL A 248 30.87 -4.05 -0.60
CA VAL A 248 32.16 -3.81 0.05
C VAL A 248 32.93 -2.82 -0.82
N ILE A 249 33.17 -1.61 -0.30
CA ILE A 249 34.44 -0.87 -0.40
C ILE A 249 34.68 -0.26 0.97
#